data_AF-A0A969ID43-F1
#
_entry.id   AF-A0A969ID43-F1
#
_cell.length_a   1.000
_cell.length_b   1.000
_cell.length_c   1.000
_cell.angle_alpha   90.00
_cell.angle_beta   90.00
_cell.angle_gamma   90.00
#
_symmetry.space_group_name_H-M   'P 1'
#
loop_
_entity.id
_entity.type
_entity.pdbx_description
1 polymer ?
#
loop_
_entity_poly.entity_id
_entity_poly.type
_entity_poly.pdbx_seq_one_letter_code
_entity_poly.pdbx_strand_id
1 'polypeptide(L)'
;IGSGASNNWVVSGARTKSGKPLLANDPHLRIGTPAIWYLAHVALERPGKATANAVGASLPGMPLIVLGRSDSLAWGFTNTGPDVQDIFVEKLNPDNPREYKTPEGWRLFAVEEMKIAVKGVGERKVERRRTRHGPVLPGFYRNLEALLGAGHVAALQWTALSDDDTTIAAGLFDPDMRSVGDYMERMRQFAVPMQSMVLADTSGKSA
;
A
#
# COMPACT_ATOMS: atom_id res chain seq x y z
N ILE A 1 -21.36 13.54 -5.55
CA ILE A 1 -21.14 12.99 -4.18
C ILE A 1 -19.64 12.93 -4.01
N GLY A 2 -19.06 13.70 -3.08
CA GLY A 2 -17.61 13.81 -2.93
C GLY A 2 -16.97 12.43 -2.77
N SER A 3 -15.93 12.14 -3.54
CA SER A 3 -15.06 11.00 -3.29
C SER A 3 -14.50 11.15 -1.87
N GLY A 4 -14.59 10.10 -1.05
CA GLY A 4 -14.07 10.14 0.31
C GLY A 4 -12.60 10.60 0.33
N ALA A 5 -12.27 11.47 1.27
CA ALA A 5 -10.92 12.00 1.49
C ALA A 5 -10.65 11.96 2.99
N SER A 6 -9.47 11.57 3.43
CA SER A 6 -9.07 11.62 4.85
C SER A 6 -8.53 13.00 5.23
N ASN A 7 -8.40 13.27 6.52
CA ASN A 7 -7.73 14.47 7.02
C ASN A 7 -6.52 14.12 7.89
N ASN A 8 -5.47 14.92 7.81
CA ASN A 8 -4.41 14.96 8.80
C ASN A 8 -3.87 16.39 8.94
N TRP A 9 -3.46 16.77 10.15
CA TRP A 9 -2.82 18.06 10.39
C TRP A 9 -1.90 17.99 11.61
N VAL A 10 -0.89 18.87 11.62
CA VAL A 10 -0.01 19.09 12.74
C VAL A 10 0.15 20.58 13.00
N VAL A 11 0.09 20.98 14.27
CA VAL A 11 0.31 22.35 14.74
C VAL A 11 1.57 22.36 15.58
N SER A 12 2.54 23.19 15.19
CA SER A 12 3.81 23.35 15.91
C SER A 12 3.58 23.85 17.35
N GLY A 13 4.46 23.48 18.28
CA GLY A 13 4.38 23.94 19.68
C GLY A 13 4.40 25.47 19.84
N ALA A 14 5.05 26.20 18.93
CA ALA A 14 5.05 27.66 18.92
C ALA A 14 3.66 28.30 18.67
N ARG A 15 2.66 27.50 18.31
CA ARG A 15 1.27 27.91 18.05
C ARG A 15 0.28 27.32 19.06
N THR A 16 0.76 26.60 20.09
CA THR A 16 -0.10 25.94 21.08
C THR A 16 0.13 26.53 22.47
N LYS A 17 -0.92 26.52 23.31
CA LYS A 17 -0.82 27.01 24.70
C LYS A 17 0.16 26.19 25.54
N SER A 18 0.33 24.90 25.23
CA SER A 18 1.22 23.99 25.96
C SER A 18 2.70 24.16 25.56
N GLY A 19 2.99 24.89 24.48
CA GLY A 19 4.32 24.91 23.87
C GLY A 19 4.72 23.59 23.20
N LYS A 20 3.82 22.60 23.13
CA LYS A 20 4.06 21.27 22.54
C LYS A 20 3.23 21.06 21.27
N PRO A 21 3.70 20.28 20.28
CA PRO A 21 2.95 20.05 19.06
C PRO A 21 1.63 19.32 19.32
N LEU A 22 0.65 19.58 18.46
CA LEU A 22 -0.62 18.85 18.41
C LEU A 22 -0.77 18.21 17.03
N LEU A 23 -1.07 16.92 16.98
CA LEU A 23 -1.28 16.16 15.75
C LEU A 23 -2.67 15.54 15.79
N ALA A 24 -3.40 15.63 14.68
CA ALA A 24 -4.64 14.91 14.48
C ALA A 24 -4.63 14.18 13.14
N ASN A 25 -5.19 12.98 13.13
CA ASN A 25 -5.35 12.18 11.93
C ASN A 25 -6.72 11.49 11.96
N ASP A 26 -7.47 11.68 10.89
CA ASP A 26 -8.88 11.30 10.73
C ASP A 26 -9.03 10.54 9.40
N PRO A 27 -8.65 9.25 9.37
CA PRO A 27 -8.68 8.43 8.16
C PRO A 27 -10.12 8.02 7.79
N HIS A 28 -10.54 8.35 6.57
CA HIS A 28 -11.87 8.03 6.06
C HIS A 28 -11.83 6.83 5.12
N LEU A 29 -12.28 5.68 5.63
CA LEU A 29 -12.44 4.46 4.84
C LEU A 29 -13.88 3.93 4.94
N ARG A 30 -14.30 3.16 3.94
CA ARG A 30 -15.62 2.51 3.97
C ARG A 30 -15.72 1.56 5.17
N ILE A 31 -16.86 1.62 5.85
CA ILE A 31 -17.19 0.66 6.91
C ILE A 31 -17.44 -0.71 6.27
N GLY A 32 -16.84 -1.76 6.83
CA GLY A 32 -16.94 -3.13 6.37
C GLY A 32 -16.59 -4.14 7.46
N THR A 33 -16.79 -5.42 7.17
CA THR A 33 -16.45 -6.54 8.07
C THR A 33 -15.47 -7.48 7.35
N PRO A 34 -14.26 -7.72 7.89
CA PRO A 34 -13.71 -7.09 9.09
C PRO A 34 -13.48 -5.57 8.91
N ALA A 35 -13.49 -4.83 10.02
CA ALA A 35 -13.11 -3.43 9.99
C ALA A 35 -11.65 -3.31 9.53
N ILE A 36 -11.36 -2.30 8.72
CA ILE A 36 -9.99 -2.07 8.22
C ILE A 36 -9.07 -1.67 9.37
N TRP A 37 -9.52 -0.75 10.24
CA TRP A 37 -8.73 -0.31 11.39
C TRP A 37 -8.93 -1.23 12.60
N TYR A 38 -7.83 -1.71 13.15
CA TYR A 38 -7.79 -2.47 14.39
C TYR A 38 -6.91 -1.74 15.40
N LEU A 39 -7.46 -1.32 16.55
CA LEU A 39 -6.66 -0.64 17.57
C LEU A 39 -5.75 -1.62 18.30
N ALA A 40 -4.46 -1.31 18.36
CA ALA A 40 -3.46 -2.14 18.99
C ALA A 40 -2.46 -1.30 19.80
N HIS A 41 -1.91 -1.93 20.84
CA HIS A 41 -0.75 -1.45 21.59
C HIS A 41 0.32 -2.54 21.57
N VAL A 42 1.50 -2.18 21.10
CA VAL A 42 2.70 -3.01 21.12
C VAL A 42 3.64 -2.47 22.20
N ALA A 43 4.05 -3.34 23.12
CA ALA A 43 5.09 -3.07 24.10
C ALA A 43 6.29 -3.97 23.78
N LEU A 44 7.45 -3.37 23.49
CA LEU A 44 8.67 -4.10 23.18
C LEU A 44 9.64 -4.01 24.36
N GLU A 45 9.99 -5.17 24.90
CA GLU A 45 10.97 -5.32 25.96
C GLU A 45 12.31 -5.78 25.37
N ARG A 46 13.40 -5.10 25.73
CA ARG A 46 14.77 -5.46 25.33
C ARG A 46 15.65 -5.51 26.57
N PRO A 47 16.53 -6.52 26.73
CA PRO A 47 17.42 -6.61 27.88
C PRO A 47 18.22 -5.32 28.11
N GLY A 48 18.18 -4.77 29.32
CA GLY A 48 18.91 -3.55 29.69
C GLY A 48 18.37 -2.26 29.07
N LYS A 49 17.16 -2.27 28.50
CA LYS A 49 16.47 -1.07 27.97
C LYS A 49 15.10 -0.90 28.63
N ALA A 50 14.60 0.33 28.66
CA ALA A 50 13.21 0.58 29.01
C ALA A 50 12.27 -0.03 27.96
N THR A 51 11.09 -0.48 28.39
CA THR A 51 10.02 -0.91 27.49
C THR A 51 9.63 0.22 26.55
N ALA A 52 9.58 -0.07 25.26
CA ALA A 52 9.18 0.88 24.24
C ALA A 52 7.75 0.61 23.79
N ASN A 53 6.93 1.65 23.73
CA ASN A 53 5.52 1.51 23.41
C ASN A 53 5.20 2.10 22.04
N ALA A 54 4.28 1.45 21.33
CA ALA A 54 3.58 2.00 20.17
C ALA A 54 2.10 1.68 20.28
N VAL A 55 1.23 2.69 20.18
CA VAL A 55 -0.22 2.54 20.27
C VAL A 55 -0.90 3.28 19.13
N GLY A 56 -1.94 2.69 18.56
CA GLY A 56 -2.71 3.32 17.50
C GLY A 56 -3.54 2.34 16.69
N ALA A 57 -3.78 2.69 15.43
CA ALA A 57 -4.51 1.87 14.47
C ALA A 57 -3.54 1.00 13.64
N SER A 58 -3.84 -0.28 13.60
CA SER A 58 -3.23 -1.32 12.79
C SER A 58 -4.22 -1.82 11.73
N LEU A 59 -3.77 -2.75 10.90
CA LEU A 59 -4.57 -3.46 9.91
C LEU A 59 -4.61 -4.95 10.28
N PRO A 60 -5.76 -5.63 10.20
CA PRO A 60 -5.84 -7.07 10.46
C PRO A 60 -4.80 -7.86 9.66
N GLY A 61 -3.97 -8.64 10.35
CA GLY A 61 -2.92 -9.45 9.74
C GLY A 61 -1.58 -8.74 9.49
N MET A 62 -1.45 -7.46 9.85
CA MET A 62 -0.20 -6.69 9.68
C MET A 62 0.49 -6.42 11.02
N PRO A 63 1.83 -6.55 11.11
CA PRO A 63 2.58 -6.30 12.35
C PRO A 63 2.91 -4.81 12.56
N LEU A 64 2.05 -3.90 12.08
CA LEU A 64 2.35 -2.47 12.00
C LEU A 64 1.37 -1.65 12.85
N ILE A 65 1.86 -0.63 13.56
CA ILE A 65 1.03 0.48 14.00
C ILE A 65 1.07 1.54 12.88
N VAL A 66 0.09 1.48 11.99
CA VAL A 66 0.05 2.30 10.78
C VAL A 66 -0.14 3.77 11.14
N LEU A 67 -1.08 4.07 12.02
CA LEU A 67 -1.36 5.43 12.50
C LEU A 67 -1.27 5.43 14.01
N GLY A 68 -0.52 6.33 14.64
CA GLY A 68 -0.43 6.28 16.09
C GLY A 68 0.69 7.10 16.69
N ARG A 69 1.15 6.64 17.84
CA ARG A 69 2.23 7.27 18.59
C ARG A 69 3.06 6.25 19.37
N SER A 70 4.30 6.63 19.62
CA SER A 70 5.17 6.05 20.63
C SER A 70 5.28 6.98 21.85
N ASP A 71 6.21 6.64 22.75
CA ASP A 71 6.50 7.43 23.93
C ASP A 71 7.02 8.85 23.62
N SER A 72 7.66 9.05 22.45
CA SER A 72 8.26 10.34 22.07
C SER A 72 7.85 10.90 20.72
N LEU A 73 7.07 10.16 19.92
CA LEU A 73 6.74 10.51 18.54
C LEU A 73 5.28 10.17 18.22
N ALA A 74 4.60 10.99 17.42
CA ALA A 74 3.30 10.68 16.82
C ALA A 74 3.37 10.83 15.30
N TRP A 75 2.62 10.00 14.59
CA TRP A 75 2.53 9.99 13.13
C TRP A 75 1.10 9.72 12.67
N GLY A 76 0.74 10.32 11.54
CA GLY A 76 -0.54 10.10 10.88
C GLY A 76 -0.41 10.16 9.37
N PHE A 77 -1.26 9.41 8.67
CA PHE A 77 -1.22 9.26 7.23
C PHE A 77 -2.55 9.62 6.58
N THR A 78 -2.48 10.13 5.35
CA THR A 78 -3.63 10.29 4.47
C THR A 78 -3.24 9.92 3.04
N ASN A 79 -4.07 9.11 2.39
CA ASN A 79 -3.85 8.68 1.02
C ASN A 79 -3.86 9.89 0.08
N THR A 80 -2.88 9.97 -0.81
CA THR A 80 -2.71 11.09 -1.75
C THR A 80 -3.48 10.89 -3.06
N GLY A 81 -4.10 9.72 -3.26
CA GLY A 81 -4.73 9.35 -4.53
C GLY A 81 -3.76 9.40 -5.71
N PRO A 82 -2.52 8.90 -5.57
CA PRO A 82 -1.50 9.05 -6.60
C PRO A 82 -1.85 8.20 -7.84
N ASP A 83 -1.36 8.63 -8.99
CA ASP A 83 -1.29 7.75 -10.16
C ASP A 83 -0.07 6.83 -10.00
N VAL A 84 -0.32 5.55 -9.77
CA VAL A 84 0.71 4.52 -9.52
C VAL A 84 0.48 3.28 -10.38
N GLN A 85 -0.40 3.38 -11.38
CA GLN A 85 -0.84 2.26 -12.20
C GLN A 85 -0.80 2.65 -13.68
N ASP A 86 -0.10 1.86 -14.48
CA ASP A 86 -0.10 1.98 -15.94
C ASP A 86 -0.82 0.79 -16.57
N ILE A 87 -1.61 1.06 -17.61
CA ILE A 87 -2.25 0.03 -18.43
C ILE A 87 -1.53 -0.06 -19.79
N PHE A 88 -0.90 -1.20 -20.04
CA PHE A 88 -0.25 -1.50 -21.32
C PHE A 88 -1.19 -2.26 -22.23
N VAL A 89 -1.32 -1.79 -23.48
CA VAL A 89 -2.06 -2.49 -24.53
C VAL A 89 -1.11 -3.39 -25.29
N GLU A 90 -1.23 -4.70 -25.05
CA GLU A 90 -0.36 -5.71 -25.61
C GLU A 90 -1.02 -6.31 -26.86
N LYS A 91 -0.28 -6.33 -27.98
CA LYS A 91 -0.75 -6.93 -29.23
C LYS A 91 -0.50 -8.43 -29.22
N LEU A 92 -1.54 -9.22 -29.45
CA LEU A 92 -1.45 -10.68 -29.58
C LEU A 92 -0.83 -11.06 -30.93
N ASN A 93 -0.07 -12.16 -30.94
CA ASN A 93 0.35 -12.78 -32.19
C ASN A 93 -0.89 -13.39 -32.88
N PRO A 94 -1.22 -12.98 -34.13
CA PRO A 94 -2.37 -13.53 -34.87
C PRO A 94 -2.23 -15.04 -35.14
N ASP A 95 -1.01 -15.57 -35.22
CA ASP A 95 -0.73 -16.98 -35.50
C ASP A 95 -0.66 -17.82 -34.22
N ASN A 96 -0.38 -17.19 -33.07
CA ASN A 96 -0.27 -17.86 -31.78
C ASN A 96 -0.74 -16.95 -30.62
N PRO A 97 -2.00 -17.03 -30.15
CA PRO A 97 -2.52 -16.14 -29.10
C PRO A 97 -1.90 -16.35 -27.71
N ARG A 98 -0.97 -17.30 -27.57
CA ARG A 98 -0.13 -17.47 -26.36
C ARG A 98 1.07 -16.52 -26.35
N GLU A 99 1.24 -15.72 -27.39
CA GLU A 99 2.32 -14.74 -27.53
C GLU A 99 1.79 -13.31 -27.65
N TYR A 100 2.63 -12.37 -27.22
CA TYR A 100 2.41 -10.94 -27.38
C TYR A 100 3.64 -10.27 -28.00
N LYS A 101 3.43 -9.12 -28.63
CA LYS A 101 4.49 -8.37 -29.31
C LYS A 101 5.37 -7.63 -28.30
N THR A 102 6.67 -7.83 -28.39
CA THR A 102 7.71 -7.05 -27.71
C THR A 102 8.63 -6.36 -28.74
N PRO A 103 9.51 -5.44 -28.31
CA PRO A 103 10.51 -4.85 -29.20
C PRO A 103 11.44 -5.89 -29.85
N GLU A 104 11.67 -7.03 -29.18
CA GLU A 104 12.55 -8.12 -29.62
C GLU A 104 11.82 -9.17 -30.48
N GLY A 105 10.49 -9.06 -30.64
CA GLY A 105 9.67 -10.00 -31.40
C GLY A 105 8.48 -10.54 -30.61
N TRP A 106 7.96 -11.69 -31.02
CA TRP A 106 6.87 -12.35 -30.31
C TRP A 106 7.41 -13.08 -29.08
N ARG A 107 6.75 -12.90 -27.92
CA ARG A 107 7.15 -13.54 -26.66
C ARG A 107 5.95 -14.23 -26.03
N LEU A 108 6.16 -15.42 -25.47
CA LEU A 108 5.15 -16.14 -24.70
C LEU A 108 4.73 -15.37 -23.44
N PHE A 109 3.43 -15.41 -23.13
CA PHE A 109 2.96 -15.05 -21.79
C PHE A 109 3.57 -15.99 -20.75
N ALA A 110 3.92 -15.46 -19.58
CA ALA A 110 4.07 -16.31 -18.40
C ALA A 110 2.66 -16.75 -17.96
N VAL A 111 2.47 -18.04 -17.71
CA VAL A 111 1.17 -18.62 -17.36
C VAL A 111 1.28 -19.36 -16.04
N GLU A 112 0.40 -19.03 -15.10
CA GLU A 112 0.22 -19.72 -13.83
C GLU A 112 -1.18 -20.36 -13.83
N GLU A 113 -1.27 -21.67 -13.63
CA GLU A 113 -2.55 -22.38 -13.44
C GLU A 113 -2.92 -22.35 -11.95
N MET A 114 -4.05 -21.73 -11.64
CA MET A 114 -4.64 -21.73 -10.30
C MET A 114 -5.82 -22.69 -10.24
N LYS A 115 -5.93 -23.43 -9.14
CA LYS A 115 -7.04 -24.34 -8.87
C LYS A 115 -7.92 -23.78 -7.77
N ILE A 116 -9.20 -23.61 -8.05
CA ILE A 116 -10.20 -23.05 -7.13
C ILE A 116 -11.22 -24.14 -6.83
N ALA A 117 -11.30 -24.56 -5.56
CA ALA A 117 -12.34 -25.47 -5.11
C ALA A 117 -13.68 -24.74 -5.00
N VAL A 118 -14.71 -25.21 -5.71
CA VAL A 118 -16.05 -24.63 -5.70
C VAL A 118 -17.01 -25.60 -5.01
N LYS A 119 -17.65 -25.13 -3.94
CA LYS A 119 -18.60 -25.94 -3.16
C LYS A 119 -19.70 -26.49 -4.07
N GLY A 120 -19.90 -27.81 -4.03
CA GLY A 120 -20.91 -28.51 -4.81
C GLY A 120 -20.57 -28.71 -6.30
N VAL A 121 -19.42 -28.23 -6.77
CA VAL A 121 -19.03 -28.27 -8.19
C VAL A 121 -17.69 -28.97 -8.40
N GLY A 122 -16.79 -28.94 -7.41
CA GLY A 122 -15.44 -29.48 -7.50
C GLY A 122 -14.41 -28.42 -7.90
N GLU A 123 -13.24 -28.87 -8.37
CA GLU A 123 -12.13 -27.99 -8.74
C GLU A 123 -12.39 -27.28 -10.08
N ARG A 124 -12.07 -25.99 -10.14
CA ARG A 124 -12.04 -25.17 -11.37
C ARG A 124 -10.63 -24.65 -11.58
N LYS A 125 -10.13 -24.81 -12.80
CA LYS A 125 -8.83 -24.27 -13.21
C LYS A 125 -9.00 -22.86 -13.77
N VAL A 126 -8.11 -21.96 -13.39
CA VAL A 126 -8.04 -20.58 -13.87
C VAL A 126 -6.61 -20.31 -14.31
N GLU A 127 -6.44 -19.90 -15.57
CA GLU A 127 -5.13 -19.48 -16.08
C GLU A 127 -4.92 -17.99 -15.84
N ARG A 128 -3.79 -17.64 -15.22
CA ARG A 128 -3.34 -16.27 -15.04
C ARG A 128 -2.16 -16.00 -15.96
N ARG A 129 -2.32 -15.05 -16.87
CA ARG A 129 -1.28 -14.62 -17.81
C ARG A 129 -0.55 -13.38 -17.26
N ARG A 130 0.75 -13.28 -17.51
CA ARG A 130 1.59 -12.13 -17.16
C ARG A 130 2.50 -11.78 -18.34
N THR A 131 2.63 -10.48 -18.63
CA THR A 131 3.62 -9.92 -19.57
C THR A 131 4.79 -9.31 -18.80
N ARG A 132 5.75 -8.71 -19.52
CA ARG A 132 6.83 -7.92 -18.92
C ARG A 132 6.31 -6.71 -18.11
N HIS A 133 5.09 -6.26 -18.36
CA HIS A 133 4.48 -5.12 -17.65
C HIS A 133 3.58 -5.55 -16.48
N GLY A 134 3.32 -6.85 -16.30
CA GLY A 134 2.51 -7.35 -15.17
C GLY A 134 1.34 -8.23 -15.59
N PRO A 135 0.39 -8.51 -14.68
CA PRO A 135 -0.73 -9.40 -14.95
C PRO A 135 -1.63 -8.88 -16.08
N VAL A 136 -2.08 -9.80 -16.92
CA VAL A 136 -3.07 -9.51 -17.96
C VAL A 136 -4.45 -9.41 -17.30
N LEU A 137 -5.12 -8.28 -17.50
CA LEU A 137 -6.49 -8.05 -17.02
C LEU A 137 -7.49 -8.86 -17.86
N PRO A 138 -8.54 -9.44 -17.23
CA PRO A 138 -9.59 -10.12 -17.97
C PRO A 138 -10.31 -9.17 -18.95
N GLY A 139 -10.62 -9.63 -20.16
CA GLY A 139 -11.27 -8.80 -21.18
C GLY A 139 -12.64 -8.24 -20.75
N PHE A 140 -13.39 -8.98 -19.93
CA PHE A 140 -14.66 -8.50 -19.38
C PHE A 140 -14.51 -7.42 -18.29
N TYR A 141 -13.32 -7.29 -17.68
CA TYR A 141 -13.09 -6.28 -16.64
C TYR A 141 -13.26 -4.89 -17.25
N ARG A 142 -14.26 -4.13 -16.78
CA ARG A 142 -14.60 -2.80 -17.32
C ARG A 142 -14.76 -2.76 -18.85
N ASN A 143 -15.20 -3.87 -19.46
CA ASN A 143 -15.43 -3.98 -20.91
C ASN A 143 -14.17 -3.73 -21.76
N LEU A 144 -12.99 -4.11 -21.27
CA LEU A 144 -11.72 -3.95 -21.97
C LEU A 144 -11.69 -4.62 -23.35
N GLU A 145 -12.37 -5.76 -23.53
CA GLU A 145 -12.43 -6.45 -24.83
C GLU A 145 -13.03 -5.57 -25.94
N ALA A 146 -14.10 -4.83 -25.64
CA ALA A 146 -14.73 -3.93 -26.60
C ALA A 146 -13.90 -2.66 -26.80
N LEU A 147 -13.23 -2.18 -25.76
CA LEU A 147 -12.43 -0.95 -25.80
C LEU A 147 -11.11 -1.13 -26.58
N LEU A 148 -10.46 -2.28 -26.43
CA LEU A 148 -9.17 -2.57 -27.08
C LEU A 148 -9.34 -3.15 -28.49
N GLY A 149 -10.48 -3.77 -28.77
CA GLY A 149 -10.74 -4.49 -30.01
C GLY A 149 -10.02 -5.84 -30.09
N ALA A 150 -10.30 -6.58 -31.17
CA ALA A 150 -9.72 -7.90 -31.37
C ALA A 150 -8.18 -7.84 -31.49
N GLY A 151 -7.52 -8.90 -31.01
CA GLY A 151 -6.06 -9.05 -31.10
C GLY A 151 -5.26 -8.25 -30.06
N HIS A 152 -5.91 -7.67 -29.05
CA HIS A 152 -5.24 -6.93 -27.98
C HIS A 152 -5.69 -7.39 -26.58
N VAL A 153 -4.82 -7.21 -25.59
CA VAL A 153 -5.13 -7.40 -24.16
C VAL A 153 -4.52 -6.28 -23.33
N ALA A 154 -5.08 -6.01 -22.16
CA ALA A 154 -4.50 -5.06 -21.20
C ALA A 154 -3.60 -5.79 -20.19
N ALA A 155 -2.41 -5.27 -19.94
CA ALA A 155 -1.56 -5.64 -18.81
C ALA A 155 -1.47 -4.48 -17.81
N LEU A 156 -1.58 -4.78 -16.52
CA LEU A 156 -1.47 -3.79 -15.44
C LEU A 156 -0.05 -3.77 -14.89
N GLN A 157 0.63 -2.64 -15.01
CA GLN A 157 1.81 -2.34 -14.22
C GLN A 157 1.38 -1.54 -12.99
N TRP A 158 1.78 -1.99 -11.81
CA TRP A 158 1.48 -1.30 -10.56
C TRP A 158 2.69 -1.40 -9.64
N THR A 159 3.11 -0.29 -9.05
CA THR A 159 4.19 -0.24 -8.06
C THR A 159 3.99 -1.21 -6.88
N ALA A 160 2.75 -1.49 -6.46
CA ALA A 160 2.45 -2.47 -5.42
C ALA A 160 2.66 -3.94 -5.83
N LEU A 161 2.97 -4.20 -7.10
CA LEU A 161 3.34 -5.51 -7.62
C LEU A 161 4.84 -5.64 -7.88
N SER A 162 5.64 -4.65 -7.44
CA SER A 162 7.09 -4.70 -7.55
C SER A 162 7.69 -5.70 -6.58
N ASP A 163 8.75 -6.39 -7.01
CA ASP A 163 9.42 -7.43 -6.22
C ASP A 163 10.42 -6.87 -5.20
N ASP A 164 10.68 -5.55 -5.22
CA ASP A 164 11.64 -4.83 -4.36
C ASP A 164 10.97 -3.86 -3.37
N ASP A 165 9.68 -4.09 -3.05
CA ASP A 165 8.94 -3.26 -2.09
C ASP A 165 9.50 -3.39 -0.66
N THR A 166 9.89 -2.24 -0.08
CA THR A 166 10.44 -2.12 1.28
C THR A 166 9.47 -1.51 2.29
N THR A 167 8.22 -1.25 1.90
CA THR A 167 7.19 -0.57 2.70
C THR A 167 6.96 -1.21 4.05
N ILE A 168 6.79 -2.54 4.11
CA ILE A 168 6.53 -3.23 5.37
C ILE A 168 7.73 -3.07 6.31
N ALA A 169 8.95 -3.22 5.79
CA ALA A 169 10.16 -3.06 6.59
C ALA A 169 10.32 -1.62 7.11
N ALA A 170 9.98 -0.62 6.30
CA ALA A 170 10.00 0.80 6.69
C ALA A 170 8.97 1.10 7.81
N GLY A 171 7.79 0.47 7.75
CA GLY A 171 6.70 0.67 8.71
C GLY A 171 6.82 -0.10 10.02
N LEU A 172 7.75 -1.07 10.14
CA LEU A 172 7.93 -1.83 11.37
C LEU A 172 8.32 -0.91 12.52
N PHE A 173 7.69 -1.10 13.69
CA PHE A 173 8.00 -0.31 14.87
C PHE A 173 9.45 -0.52 15.29
N ASP A 174 10.19 0.59 15.33
CA ASP A 174 11.56 0.66 15.84
C ASP A 174 11.59 1.57 17.07
N PRO A 175 11.90 1.05 18.27
CA PRO A 175 12.05 1.85 19.49
C PRO A 175 13.09 2.98 19.41
N ASP A 176 14.06 2.85 18.52
CA ASP A 176 15.16 3.80 18.40
C ASP A 176 14.77 5.01 17.50
N MET A 177 13.63 4.92 16.81
CA MET A 177 13.01 6.02 16.07
C MET A 177 12.23 6.94 17.03
N ARG A 178 12.92 7.95 17.56
CA ARG A 178 12.42 8.77 18.68
C ARG A 178 12.09 10.20 18.32
N SER A 179 12.50 10.66 17.14
CA SER A 179 12.30 12.02 16.65
C SER A 179 11.64 12.06 15.28
N VAL A 180 11.12 13.23 14.89
CA VAL A 180 10.65 13.48 13.52
C VAL A 180 11.76 13.19 12.50
N GLY A 181 13.02 13.48 12.83
CA GLY A 181 14.15 13.24 11.93
C GLY A 181 14.37 11.75 11.67
N ASP A 182 14.36 10.93 12.71
CA ASP A 182 14.53 9.47 12.59
C ASP A 182 13.42 8.87 11.74
N TYR A 183 12.18 9.33 11.94
CA TYR A 183 11.03 8.85 11.19
C TYR A 183 11.12 9.23 9.71
N MET A 184 11.49 10.46 9.41
CA MET A 184 11.67 10.90 8.03
C MET A 184 12.76 10.09 7.32
N GLU A 185 13.87 9.79 8.00
CA GLU A 185 14.95 8.99 7.42
C GLU A 185 14.49 7.56 7.15
N ARG A 186 13.78 6.93 8.10
CA ARG A 186 13.20 5.59 7.92
C ARG A 186 12.21 5.53 6.78
N MET A 187 11.32 6.52 6.67
CA MET A 187 10.27 6.56 5.65
C MET A 187 10.79 6.87 4.25
N ARG A 188 12.08 7.16 4.05
CA ARG A 188 12.70 7.15 2.70
C ARG A 188 12.61 5.78 2.03
N GLN A 189 12.49 4.71 2.81
CA GLN A 189 12.29 3.34 2.34
C GLN A 189 10.80 3.00 2.15
N PHE A 190 9.88 3.90 2.47
CA PHE A 190 8.45 3.65 2.25
C PHE A 190 8.12 3.84 0.77
N ALA A 191 7.74 2.77 0.07
CA ALA A 191 7.54 2.80 -1.38
C ALA A 191 6.06 3.02 -1.76
N VAL A 192 5.13 2.29 -1.14
CA VAL A 192 3.72 2.24 -1.57
C VAL A 192 2.76 1.94 -0.41
N PRO A 193 1.47 2.29 -0.51
CA PRO A 193 0.92 3.28 -1.43
C PRO A 193 1.24 4.70 -0.95
N MET A 194 1.50 5.65 -1.85
CA MET A 194 1.94 7.00 -1.45
C MET A 194 0.98 7.66 -0.45
N GLN A 195 1.53 8.05 0.70
CA GLN A 195 0.84 8.75 1.76
C GLN A 195 1.39 10.16 1.92
N SER A 196 0.51 11.09 2.30
CA SER A 196 0.94 12.27 3.05
C SER A 196 1.16 11.83 4.48
N MET A 197 2.24 12.32 5.10
CA MET A 197 2.61 11.97 6.46
C MET A 197 2.71 13.25 7.28
N VAL A 198 2.08 13.27 8.45
CA VAL A 198 2.28 14.32 9.46
C VAL A 198 2.94 13.71 10.69
N LEU A 199 3.90 14.43 11.25
CA LEU A 199 4.77 13.96 12.32
C LEU A 199 4.88 15.00 13.42
N ALA A 200 4.98 14.54 14.67
CA ALA A 200 5.21 15.40 15.81
C ALA A 200 6.01 14.66 16.89
N ASP A 201 7.06 15.27 17.42
CA ASP A 201 7.81 14.70 18.55
C ASP A 201 7.73 15.55 19.83
N THR A 202 8.13 14.95 20.95
CA THR A 202 8.09 15.59 22.27
C THR A 202 9.11 16.70 22.45
N SER A 203 10.07 16.86 21.54
CA SER A 203 11.05 17.97 21.55
C SER A 203 10.45 19.28 21.02
N GLY A 204 9.29 19.23 20.36
CA GLY A 204 8.65 20.40 19.78
C GLY A 204 8.67 20.44 18.25
N LYS A 205 9.33 19.48 17.60
CA LYS A 205 9.44 19.43 16.15
C LYS A 205 8.19 18.80 15.53
N SER A 206 7.79 19.33 14.37
CA SER A 206 6.71 18.79 13.54
C SER A 206 7.10 18.85 12.07
N ALA A 207 6.60 17.92 11.26
CA ALA A 207 6.77 17.87 9.81
C ALA A 207 5.48 17.42 9.13
#